data_AF-A0A849RPA2-F1
#
_entry.id   AF-A0A849RPA2-F1
#
_cell.length_a   1.000
_cell.length_b   1.000
_cell.length_c   1.000
_cell.angle_alpha   90.00
_cell.angle_beta   90.00
_cell.angle_gamma   90.00
#
_symmetry.space_group_name_H-M   'P 1'
#
loop_
_entity.id
_entity.type
_entity.pdbx_description
1 polymer ?
#
loop_
_entity_poly.entity_id
_entity_poly.type
_entity_poly.pdbx_seq_one_letter_code
_entity_poly.pdbx_strand_id
1 'polypeptide(L)'
;MRANRQGIISATGHVAGISLMTGLFILALLATASLSSPLWAAETPQAEADVLVAQGVLAYDDRDYENALALFKKALTSNAKHPRALYYSGLAYLALKQPADAVTALEAAKQAQPSDPAIASQLGVAYFTAGRYDDATLLLEQAYQADPSSENLGYFVGLSRYRQKNYKQAIEAFNTTKTTDPNVQQLSRFYRGLSLGVLGLPEQASAELRQLEGTGANLPFTGQALQIQQALAAGRKPDETKRLSLQVSVGGFYSDNVAINPRNPGTTPDANTNDLLRSLNSRKTTSPGVLGSLVADYSFYRDGPFEATVNYAFLQTANLADSLNAFNIQSHLPGISGFYRGTVADLPFQIAAQYTYNYILLNDAGFMSAHSPTLTASIVPPSFTLPLVGSVGNLTSVITRWQKKEFYREPVALDTRFSSEQRDAFNTMFGFVHAFRFAQDKQILRIGYQYDDERATGGAFSYKGHRGQAGLQSALPVADMIFRYDYDIHFRDYTNTQSLFKDFSGQLSKRVDTQQTHSAQLVYPFNDHWSVTAQYQRVFNKSNVPLYDYVQNVYTGLVTWTY
;
A
#
# COMPACT_ATOMS: atom_id res chain seq x y z
N MET A 1 -73.65 27.39 -9.20
CA MET A 1 -73.58 28.72 -8.55
C MET A 1 -72.82 29.67 -9.47
N ARG A 2 -73.46 30.80 -9.83
CA ARG A 2 -72.94 32.09 -10.33
C ARG A 2 -71.89 32.06 -11.47
N ALA A 3 -72.26 32.37 -12.72
CA ALA A 3 -72.58 33.69 -13.32
C ALA A 3 -71.33 34.28 -14.04
N ASN A 4 -71.35 34.38 -15.38
CA ASN A 4 -71.84 35.52 -16.21
C ASN A 4 -70.68 36.53 -16.45
N ARG A 5 -70.24 36.85 -17.67
CA ARG A 5 -70.88 37.72 -18.68
C ARG A 5 -70.09 37.66 -20.00
N GLN A 6 -70.74 37.48 -21.17
CA GLN A 6 -71.11 38.50 -22.20
C GLN A 6 -69.91 39.20 -22.87
N GLY A 7 -69.83 39.46 -24.18
CA GLY A 7 -70.74 39.26 -25.32
C GLY A 7 -70.08 39.84 -26.61
N ILE A 8 -70.22 39.23 -27.80
CA ILE A 8 -71.25 39.41 -28.86
C ILE A 8 -70.82 40.42 -29.97
N ILE A 9 -71.02 39.98 -31.23
CA ILE A 9 -71.26 40.65 -32.55
C ILE A 9 -70.12 40.86 -33.59
N SER A 10 -70.42 40.26 -34.75
CA SER A 10 -69.93 40.18 -36.14
C SER A 10 -70.04 41.50 -36.97
N ALA A 11 -69.88 41.60 -38.31
CA ALA A 11 -69.99 40.62 -39.41
C ALA A 11 -69.41 41.07 -40.79
N THR A 12 -69.25 40.09 -41.70
CA THR A 12 -69.56 40.06 -43.16
C THR A 12 -68.89 40.95 -44.22
N GLY A 13 -68.51 40.29 -45.33
CA GLY A 13 -68.42 40.77 -46.73
C GLY A 13 -67.47 39.85 -47.55
N HIS A 14 -67.89 38.92 -48.44
CA HIS A 14 -68.39 39.06 -49.84
C HIS A 14 -67.52 40.01 -50.71
N VAL A 15 -67.13 39.79 -51.98
CA VAL A 15 -67.34 38.80 -53.06
C VAL A 15 -66.39 39.19 -54.22
N ALA A 16 -65.88 38.20 -54.97
CA ALA A 16 -65.51 38.12 -56.42
C ALA A 16 -64.73 39.22 -57.21
N GLY A 17 -64.02 38.73 -58.25
CA GLY A 17 -63.82 39.43 -59.54
C GLY A 17 -62.36 39.52 -60.01
N ILE A 18 -61.83 38.58 -60.81
CA ILE A 18 -61.80 38.51 -62.29
C ILE A 18 -60.86 39.53 -62.98
N SER A 19 -59.83 39.02 -63.67
CA SER A 19 -59.39 39.31 -65.07
C SER A 19 -57.92 38.94 -65.26
N LEU A 20 -57.55 38.01 -66.16
CA LEU A 20 -57.26 38.22 -67.60
C LEU A 20 -56.20 39.32 -67.84
N MET A 21 -55.24 39.25 -68.77
CA MET A 21 -54.61 38.25 -69.65
C MET A 21 -53.58 39.05 -70.48
N THR A 22 -52.65 38.38 -71.18
CA THR A 22 -51.93 38.83 -72.41
C THR A 22 -50.84 39.93 -72.29
N GLY A 23 -49.73 39.93 -73.04
CA GLY A 23 -49.31 39.18 -74.24
C GLY A 23 -47.77 39.14 -74.39
N LEU A 24 -47.17 38.12 -75.04
CA LEU A 24 -46.98 37.93 -76.52
C LEU A 24 -46.04 39.00 -77.11
N PHE A 25 -44.99 38.73 -77.90
CA PHE A 25 -44.74 37.73 -78.95
C PHE A 25 -43.25 37.90 -79.38
N ILE A 26 -42.61 36.87 -79.97
CA ILE A 26 -41.98 36.93 -81.33
C ILE A 26 -41.21 35.62 -81.67
N LEU A 27 -41.66 34.99 -82.78
CA LEU A 27 -41.01 34.18 -83.83
C LEU A 27 -39.92 33.12 -83.49
N ALA A 28 -39.69 32.02 -84.23
CA ALA A 28 -40.31 31.26 -85.32
C ALA A 28 -39.36 30.08 -85.68
N LEU A 29 -39.91 28.90 -86.05
CA LEU A 29 -39.39 27.83 -86.95
C LEU A 29 -37.98 27.20 -86.68
N LEU A 30 -37.68 25.92 -86.90
CA LEU A 30 -38.35 24.65 -87.26
C LEU A 30 -37.22 23.59 -87.26
N ALA A 31 -37.33 22.48 -86.51
CA ALA A 31 -36.78 21.16 -86.89
C ALA A 31 -37.14 20.10 -85.84
N THR A 32 -37.35 18.90 -86.34
CA THR A 32 -37.96 17.68 -85.77
C THR A 32 -37.15 16.93 -84.71
N ALA A 33 -37.86 16.01 -84.01
CA ALA A 33 -37.41 14.97 -83.08
C ALA A 33 -37.18 15.46 -81.63
N SER A 34 -37.63 14.81 -80.56
CA SER A 34 -37.90 13.39 -80.34
C SER A 34 -38.66 13.22 -79.02
N LEU A 35 -39.50 12.18 -78.94
CA LEU A 35 -39.81 11.39 -77.74
C LEU A 35 -39.97 12.15 -76.40
N SER A 36 -41.21 12.35 -76.00
CA SER A 36 -41.57 12.50 -74.59
C SER A 36 -41.31 11.18 -73.86
N SER A 37 -40.09 10.98 -73.36
CA SER A 37 -39.83 10.06 -72.25
C SER A 37 -40.09 10.79 -70.93
N PRO A 38 -40.58 10.07 -69.89
CA PRO A 38 -40.70 10.67 -68.57
C PRO A 38 -39.30 11.08 -68.10
N LEU A 39 -39.20 12.23 -67.45
CA LEU A 39 -38.05 12.56 -66.61
C LEU A 39 -37.99 11.55 -65.47
N TRP A 40 -37.45 10.35 -65.74
CA TRP A 40 -36.70 9.63 -64.73
C TRP A 40 -35.38 10.37 -64.63
N ALA A 41 -35.22 11.13 -63.55
CA ALA A 41 -33.91 11.50 -63.10
C ALA A 41 -33.13 10.18 -62.97
N ALA A 42 -32.19 9.93 -63.88
CA ALA A 42 -31.18 8.92 -63.66
C ALA A 42 -30.41 9.40 -62.42
N GLU A 43 -30.70 8.81 -61.26
CA GLU A 43 -29.88 8.98 -60.07
C GLU A 43 -28.45 8.69 -60.51
N THR A 44 -27.59 9.72 -60.48
CA THR A 44 -26.19 9.51 -60.79
C THR A 44 -25.62 8.54 -59.76
N PRO A 45 -24.65 7.68 -60.11
CA PRO A 45 -24.00 6.79 -59.14
C PRO A 45 -23.47 7.52 -57.90
N GLN A 46 -23.21 8.83 -58.02
CA GLN A 46 -22.85 9.72 -56.93
C GLN A 46 -24.04 10.09 -56.02
N ALA A 47 -25.21 10.41 -56.59
CA ALA A 47 -26.42 10.69 -55.81
C ALA A 47 -26.91 9.45 -55.04
N GLU A 48 -26.82 8.26 -55.63
CA GLU A 48 -27.13 6.99 -54.96
C GLU A 48 -26.16 6.72 -53.80
N ALA A 49 -24.85 6.97 -54.00
CA ALA A 49 -23.84 6.85 -52.95
C ALA A 49 -24.09 7.84 -51.79
N ASP A 50 -24.44 9.09 -52.08
CA ASP A 50 -24.75 10.12 -51.06
C ASP A 50 -25.96 9.74 -50.21
N VAL A 51 -27.02 9.17 -50.83
CA VAL A 51 -28.21 8.67 -50.10
C VAL A 51 -27.84 7.49 -49.21
N LEU A 52 -27.05 6.53 -49.70
CA LEU A 52 -26.58 5.40 -48.91
C LEU A 52 -25.69 5.83 -47.75
N VAL A 53 -24.85 6.86 -47.94
CA VAL A 53 -24.05 7.45 -46.86
C VAL A 53 -24.94 8.12 -45.83
N ALA A 54 -25.95 8.89 -46.24
CA ALA A 54 -26.88 9.52 -45.30
C ALA A 54 -27.63 8.48 -44.46
N GLN A 55 -28.10 7.39 -45.08
CA GLN A 55 -28.71 6.26 -44.36
C GLN A 55 -27.72 5.58 -43.41
N GLY A 56 -26.48 5.36 -43.86
CA GLY A 56 -25.44 4.77 -43.02
C GLY A 56 -25.07 5.64 -41.82
N VAL A 57 -25.07 6.96 -41.97
CA VAL A 57 -24.85 7.91 -40.85
C VAL A 57 -25.99 7.83 -39.84
N LEU A 58 -27.24 7.76 -40.29
CA LEU A 58 -28.38 7.56 -39.39
C LEU A 58 -28.28 6.23 -38.62
N ALA A 59 -27.92 5.14 -39.30
CA ALA A 59 -27.68 3.86 -38.65
C ALA A 59 -26.53 3.91 -37.63
N TYR A 60 -25.46 4.67 -37.93
CA TYR A 60 -24.35 4.91 -37.01
C TYR A 60 -24.81 5.68 -35.76
N ASP A 61 -25.61 6.74 -35.94
CA ASP A 61 -26.16 7.54 -34.84
C ASP A 61 -27.11 6.71 -33.96
N ASP A 62 -27.84 5.76 -34.56
CA ASP A 62 -28.68 4.76 -33.88
C ASP A 62 -27.85 3.62 -33.21
N ARG A 63 -26.52 3.65 -33.35
CA ARG A 63 -25.55 2.65 -32.85
C ARG A 63 -25.64 1.27 -33.49
N ASP A 64 -26.28 1.16 -34.66
CA ASP A 64 -26.31 -0.05 -35.50
C ASP A 64 -25.09 -0.06 -36.44
N TYR A 65 -23.91 -0.28 -35.86
CA TYR A 65 -22.62 -0.11 -36.55
C TYR A 65 -22.42 -1.13 -37.68
N GLU A 66 -22.91 -2.36 -37.53
CA GLU A 66 -22.83 -3.40 -38.54
C GLU A 66 -23.66 -3.04 -39.79
N ASN A 67 -24.88 -2.53 -39.60
CA ASN A 67 -25.72 -2.06 -40.70
C ASN A 67 -25.14 -0.79 -41.35
N ALA A 68 -24.64 0.14 -40.54
CA ALA A 68 -23.93 1.32 -41.03
C ALA A 68 -22.76 0.94 -41.94
N LEU A 69 -21.92 -0.01 -41.53
CA LEU A 69 -20.82 -0.54 -42.35
C LEU A 69 -21.32 -1.20 -43.64
N ALA A 70 -22.44 -1.93 -43.61
CA ALA A 70 -23.01 -2.53 -44.82
C ALA A 70 -23.48 -1.45 -45.81
N LEU A 71 -24.10 -0.37 -45.34
CA LEU A 71 -24.54 0.77 -46.15
C LEU A 71 -23.35 1.56 -46.70
N PHE A 72 -22.32 1.82 -45.88
CA PHE A 72 -21.09 2.46 -46.35
C PHE A 72 -20.36 1.61 -47.39
N LYS A 73 -20.32 0.29 -47.22
CA LYS A 73 -19.73 -0.63 -48.22
C LYS A 73 -20.46 -0.56 -49.55
N LYS A 74 -21.80 -0.48 -49.54
CA LYS A 74 -22.59 -0.27 -50.76
C LYS A 74 -22.27 1.09 -51.40
N ALA A 75 -22.22 2.16 -50.61
CA ALA A 75 -21.84 3.49 -51.11
C ALA A 75 -20.44 3.51 -51.72
N LEU A 76 -19.48 2.82 -51.09
CA LEU A 76 -18.10 2.68 -51.57
C LEU A 76 -17.97 1.79 -52.82
N THR A 77 -18.97 0.95 -53.12
CA THR A 77 -19.03 0.21 -54.38
C THR A 77 -19.35 1.15 -55.55
N SER A 78 -20.24 2.13 -55.33
CA SER A 78 -20.60 3.15 -56.33
C SER A 78 -19.55 4.28 -56.41
N ASN A 79 -18.92 4.64 -55.30
CA ASN A 79 -17.83 5.61 -55.24
C ASN A 79 -16.74 5.20 -54.23
N ALA A 80 -15.69 4.55 -54.71
CA ALA A 80 -14.61 3.98 -53.89
C ALA A 80 -13.82 5.00 -53.05
N LYS A 81 -13.88 6.30 -53.39
CA LYS A 81 -13.16 7.36 -52.67
C LYS A 81 -14.10 8.34 -51.95
N HIS A 82 -15.34 7.93 -51.68
CA HIS A 82 -16.31 8.78 -51.01
C HIS A 82 -15.84 9.15 -49.58
N PRO A 83 -15.45 10.41 -49.30
CA PRO A 83 -14.73 10.73 -48.06
C PRO A 83 -15.55 10.47 -46.80
N ARG A 84 -16.83 10.86 -46.82
CA ARG A 84 -17.76 10.66 -45.69
C ARG A 84 -18.02 9.17 -45.41
N ALA A 85 -18.21 8.35 -46.45
CA ALA A 85 -18.37 6.90 -46.28
C ALA A 85 -17.13 6.25 -45.64
N LEU A 86 -15.93 6.64 -46.09
CA LEU A 86 -14.66 6.15 -45.53
C LEU A 86 -14.47 6.59 -44.07
N TYR A 87 -14.76 7.87 -43.76
CA TYR A 87 -14.67 8.42 -42.42
C TYR A 87 -15.59 7.70 -41.42
N TYR A 88 -16.89 7.59 -41.74
CA TYR A 88 -17.84 6.92 -40.85
C TYR A 88 -17.64 5.40 -40.80
N SER A 89 -17.09 4.77 -41.84
CA SER A 89 -16.64 3.37 -41.75
C SER A 89 -15.54 3.22 -40.71
N GLY A 90 -14.57 4.14 -40.70
CA GLY A 90 -13.53 4.20 -39.69
C GLY A 90 -14.06 4.33 -38.27
N LEU A 91 -15.02 5.22 -38.05
CA LEU A 91 -15.67 5.40 -36.75
C LEU A 91 -16.44 4.14 -36.32
N ALA A 92 -17.20 3.52 -37.23
CA ALA A 92 -17.95 2.30 -36.95
C ALA A 92 -17.01 1.14 -36.58
N TYR A 93 -15.88 0.99 -37.28
CA TYR A 93 -14.86 0.01 -36.91
C TYR A 93 -14.23 0.26 -35.53
N LEU A 94 -14.01 1.52 -35.13
CA LEU A 94 -13.56 1.83 -33.77
C LEU A 94 -14.61 1.46 -32.73
N ALA A 95 -15.89 1.75 -32.99
CA ALA A 95 -16.99 1.38 -32.11
C ALA A 95 -17.13 -0.15 -31.95
N LEU A 96 -16.86 -0.91 -33.01
CA LEU A 96 -16.83 -2.38 -33.04
C LEU A 96 -15.52 -2.98 -32.52
N LYS A 97 -14.59 -2.16 -32.00
CA LYS A 97 -13.27 -2.60 -31.49
C LYS A 97 -12.40 -3.31 -32.55
N GLN A 98 -12.50 -2.86 -33.80
CA GLN A 98 -11.71 -3.33 -34.95
C GLN A 98 -10.73 -2.24 -35.42
N PRO A 99 -9.67 -1.93 -34.64
CA PRO A 99 -8.82 -0.76 -34.91
C PRO A 99 -7.97 -0.88 -36.17
N ALA A 100 -7.64 -2.09 -36.64
CA ALA A 100 -6.90 -2.28 -37.88
C ALA A 100 -7.71 -1.85 -39.11
N ASP A 101 -8.97 -2.29 -39.18
CA ASP A 101 -9.89 -1.91 -40.26
C ASP A 101 -10.23 -0.41 -40.22
N ALA A 102 -10.35 0.15 -39.01
CA ALA A 102 -10.53 1.58 -38.80
C ALA A 102 -9.36 2.39 -39.38
N VAL A 103 -8.12 1.96 -39.14
CA VAL A 103 -6.92 2.59 -39.71
C VAL A 103 -6.98 2.57 -41.23
N THR A 104 -7.28 1.43 -41.85
CA THR A 104 -7.36 1.33 -43.31
C THR A 104 -8.41 2.27 -43.90
N ALA A 105 -9.60 2.33 -43.30
CA ALA A 105 -10.68 3.21 -43.75
C ALA A 105 -10.31 4.71 -43.59
N LEU A 106 -9.69 5.08 -42.47
CA LEU A 106 -9.32 6.47 -42.16
C LEU A 106 -8.08 6.95 -42.93
N GLU A 107 -7.13 6.06 -43.26
CA GLU A 107 -6.04 6.37 -44.18
C GLU A 107 -6.58 6.68 -45.58
N ALA A 108 -7.53 5.89 -46.07
CA ALA A 108 -8.21 6.16 -47.34
C ALA A 108 -9.03 7.46 -47.29
N ALA A 109 -9.71 7.74 -46.18
CA ALA A 109 -10.43 9.00 -45.97
C ALA A 109 -9.46 10.20 -46.02
N LYS A 110 -8.28 10.08 -45.38
CA LYS A 110 -7.25 11.12 -45.38
C LYS A 110 -6.65 11.34 -46.77
N GLN A 111 -6.51 10.30 -47.59
CA GLN A 111 -6.09 10.46 -48.98
C GLN A 111 -7.14 11.20 -49.82
N ALA A 112 -8.42 10.98 -49.54
CA ALA A 112 -9.51 11.66 -50.24
C ALA A 112 -9.69 13.12 -49.79
N GLN A 113 -9.43 13.43 -48.52
CA GLN A 113 -9.49 14.78 -47.94
C GLN A 113 -8.28 15.05 -47.02
N PRO A 114 -7.12 15.44 -47.59
CA PRO A 114 -5.87 15.58 -46.83
C PRO A 114 -5.88 16.70 -45.77
N SER A 115 -6.77 17.68 -45.92
CA SER A 115 -6.84 18.87 -45.07
C SER A 115 -7.96 18.84 -44.02
N ASP A 116 -8.69 17.73 -43.88
CA ASP A 116 -9.77 17.63 -42.90
C ASP A 116 -9.21 17.26 -41.50
N PRO A 117 -9.27 18.17 -40.51
CA PRO A 117 -8.74 17.93 -39.18
C PRO A 117 -9.52 16.84 -38.41
N ALA A 118 -10.80 16.62 -38.71
CA ALA A 118 -11.59 15.58 -38.07
C ALA A 118 -11.12 14.19 -38.50
N ILE A 119 -10.77 14.02 -39.78
CA ILE A 119 -10.19 12.77 -40.29
C ILE A 119 -8.81 12.53 -39.66
N ALA A 120 -7.95 13.56 -39.60
CA ALA A 120 -6.63 13.44 -38.99
C ALA A 120 -6.71 13.05 -37.49
N SER A 121 -7.63 13.66 -36.74
CA SER A 121 -7.86 13.34 -35.33
C SER A 121 -8.29 11.88 -35.15
N GLN A 122 -9.28 11.42 -35.92
CA GLN A 122 -9.81 10.06 -35.79
C GLN A 122 -8.80 9.02 -36.27
N LEU A 123 -7.99 9.32 -37.30
CA LEU A 123 -6.89 8.47 -37.71
C LEU A 123 -5.83 8.35 -36.59
N GLY A 124 -5.53 9.45 -35.90
CA GLY A 124 -4.67 9.44 -34.72
C GLY A 124 -5.20 8.53 -33.61
N VAL A 125 -6.51 8.61 -33.31
CA VAL A 125 -7.19 7.72 -32.35
C VAL A 125 -7.14 6.26 -32.80
N ALA A 126 -7.34 6.00 -34.09
CA ALA A 126 -7.29 4.64 -34.65
C ALA A 126 -5.90 4.04 -34.56
N TYR A 127 -4.85 4.80 -34.92
CA TYR A 127 -3.46 4.38 -34.71
C TYR A 127 -3.17 4.10 -33.24
N PHE A 128 -3.65 4.97 -32.35
CA PHE A 128 -3.46 4.79 -30.91
C PHE A 128 -4.09 3.49 -30.42
N THR A 129 -5.33 3.23 -30.83
CA THR A 129 -6.09 2.03 -30.46
C THR A 129 -5.52 0.76 -31.09
N ALA A 130 -4.90 0.87 -32.27
CA ALA A 130 -4.18 -0.21 -32.95
C ALA A 130 -2.77 -0.48 -32.37
N GLY A 131 -2.33 0.29 -31.38
CA GLY A 131 -0.99 0.17 -30.79
C GLY A 131 0.14 0.82 -31.60
N ARG A 132 -0.18 1.58 -32.64
CA ARG A 132 0.76 2.35 -33.48
C ARG A 132 0.99 3.75 -32.89
N TYR A 133 1.61 3.80 -31.72
CA TYR A 133 1.68 5.01 -30.90
C TYR A 133 2.51 6.15 -31.51
N ASP A 134 3.58 5.84 -32.25
CA ASP A 134 4.43 6.85 -32.88
C ASP A 134 3.67 7.56 -34.02
N ASP A 135 2.96 6.80 -34.85
CA ASP A 135 2.09 7.33 -35.91
C ASP A 135 0.92 8.15 -35.34
N ALA A 136 0.36 7.69 -34.22
CA ALA A 136 -0.72 8.38 -33.53
C ALA A 136 -0.28 9.74 -32.98
N THR A 137 0.90 9.82 -32.36
CA THR A 137 1.34 11.00 -31.61
C THR A 137 1.36 12.24 -32.49
N LEU A 138 1.93 12.17 -33.69
CA LEU A 138 2.02 13.32 -34.59
C LEU A 138 0.64 13.88 -34.94
N LEU A 139 -0.31 12.99 -35.28
CA LEU A 139 -1.67 13.39 -35.69
C LEU A 139 -2.49 13.90 -34.51
N LEU A 140 -2.36 13.26 -33.35
CA LEU A 140 -3.05 13.67 -32.14
C LEU A 140 -2.55 15.03 -31.64
N GLU A 141 -1.25 15.29 -31.70
CA GLU A 141 -0.68 16.60 -31.33
C GLU A 141 -1.15 17.71 -32.29
N GLN A 142 -1.15 17.46 -33.60
CA GLN A 142 -1.67 18.41 -34.58
C GLN A 142 -3.16 18.71 -34.35
N ALA A 143 -3.97 17.66 -34.12
CA ALA A 143 -5.38 17.82 -33.81
C ALA A 143 -5.58 18.61 -32.50
N TYR A 144 -4.76 18.34 -31.49
CA TYR A 144 -4.84 19.03 -30.20
C TYR A 144 -4.46 20.51 -30.28
N GLN A 145 -3.51 20.88 -31.15
CA GLN A 145 -3.19 22.29 -31.39
C GLN A 145 -4.31 23.02 -32.14
N ALA A 146 -5.03 22.32 -33.02
CA ALA A 146 -6.15 22.90 -33.77
C ALA A 146 -7.41 23.09 -32.91
N ASP A 147 -7.77 22.07 -32.11
CA ASP A 147 -8.89 22.14 -31.17
C ASP A 147 -8.63 21.26 -29.92
N PRO A 148 -8.10 21.85 -28.84
CA PRO A 148 -7.88 21.14 -27.58
C PRO A 148 -9.16 20.63 -26.92
N SER A 149 -10.33 21.11 -27.35
CA SER A 149 -11.62 20.85 -26.71
C SER A 149 -12.41 19.68 -27.33
N SER A 150 -11.87 19.09 -28.39
CA SER A 150 -12.43 17.91 -29.04
C SER A 150 -12.60 16.74 -28.06
N GLU A 151 -13.71 16.01 -28.20
CA GLU A 151 -14.10 14.96 -27.27
C GLU A 151 -13.03 13.85 -27.21
N ASN A 152 -12.66 13.44 -25.99
CA ASN A 152 -11.62 12.44 -25.70
C ASN A 152 -10.19 12.77 -26.20
N LEU A 153 -9.98 13.84 -26.97
CA LEU A 153 -8.68 14.13 -27.59
C LEU A 153 -7.59 14.40 -26.55
N GLY A 154 -7.91 15.19 -25.52
CA GLY A 154 -6.99 15.45 -24.41
C GLY A 154 -6.52 14.18 -23.69
N TYR A 155 -7.34 13.12 -23.65
CA TYR A 155 -6.98 11.85 -23.02
C TYR A 155 -5.92 11.12 -23.85
N PHE A 156 -6.12 10.99 -25.16
CA PHE A 156 -5.17 10.33 -26.05
C PHE A 156 -3.84 11.09 -26.15
N VAL A 157 -3.89 12.43 -26.20
CA VAL A 157 -2.69 13.29 -26.19
C VAL A 157 -1.97 13.19 -24.86
N GLY A 158 -2.71 13.25 -23.75
CA GLY A 158 -2.15 13.07 -22.41
C GLY A 158 -1.43 11.73 -22.26
N LEU A 159 -2.03 10.65 -22.76
CA LEU A 159 -1.43 9.32 -22.70
C LEU A 159 -0.20 9.18 -23.62
N SER A 160 -0.24 9.76 -24.81
CA SER A 160 0.94 9.84 -25.71
C SER A 160 2.10 10.59 -25.04
N ARG A 161 1.85 11.77 -24.48
CA ARG A 161 2.85 12.57 -23.76
C ARG A 161 3.37 11.88 -22.50
N TYR A 162 2.50 11.18 -21.77
CA TYR A 162 2.89 10.37 -20.60
C TYR A 162 3.90 9.29 -21.00
N ARG A 163 3.64 8.56 -22.09
CA ARG A 163 4.56 7.53 -22.60
C ARG A 163 5.90 8.09 -23.07
N GLN A 164 5.89 9.30 -23.60
CA GLN A 164 7.09 10.05 -23.96
C GLN A 164 7.81 10.66 -22.76
N LYS A 165 7.32 10.44 -21.53
CA LYS A 165 7.84 11.00 -20.28
C LYS A 165 7.72 12.53 -20.18
N ASN A 166 6.89 13.14 -21.01
CA ASN A 166 6.57 14.58 -20.98
C ASN A 166 5.45 14.85 -19.97
N TYR A 167 5.66 14.49 -18.70
CA TYR A 167 4.62 14.43 -17.67
C TYR A 167 3.91 15.77 -17.42
N LYS A 168 4.64 16.91 -17.51
CA LYS A 168 4.06 18.24 -17.33
C LYS A 168 3.02 18.56 -18.41
N GLN A 169 3.35 18.26 -19.67
CA GLN A 169 2.43 18.48 -20.80
C GLN A 169 1.34 17.40 -20.87
N ALA A 170 1.59 16.21 -20.33
CA ALA A 170 0.57 15.18 -20.17
C ALA A 170 -0.54 15.63 -19.22
N ILE A 171 -0.18 16.22 -18.06
CA ILE A 171 -1.15 16.78 -17.10
C ILE A 171 -2.02 17.85 -17.74
N GLU A 172 -1.43 18.74 -18.54
CA GLU A 172 -2.17 19.77 -19.26
C GLU A 172 -3.22 19.18 -20.21
N ALA A 173 -2.86 18.15 -20.98
CA ALA A 173 -3.79 17.47 -21.89
C ALA A 173 -4.88 16.68 -21.15
N PHE A 174 -4.55 16.05 -20.02
CA PHE A 174 -5.56 15.41 -19.17
C PHE A 174 -6.54 16.43 -18.56
N ASN A 175 -6.10 17.67 -18.28
CA ASN A 175 -6.96 18.73 -17.76
C ASN A 175 -7.93 19.31 -18.79
N THR A 176 -7.54 19.32 -20.07
CA THR A 176 -8.39 19.82 -21.17
C THR A 176 -9.33 18.76 -21.74
N THR A 177 -9.18 17.50 -21.30
CA THR A 177 -10.04 16.39 -21.76
C THR A 177 -11.51 16.67 -21.43
N LYS A 178 -12.33 16.78 -22.47
CA LYS A 178 -13.80 16.81 -22.36
C LYS A 178 -14.35 15.46 -22.79
N THR A 179 -15.11 14.82 -21.89
CA THR A 179 -15.75 13.53 -22.18
C THR A 179 -16.92 13.31 -21.25
N THR A 180 -17.99 12.70 -21.77
CA THR A 180 -19.13 12.24 -20.96
C THR A 180 -18.95 10.81 -20.48
N ASP A 181 -17.96 10.08 -21.00
CA ASP A 181 -17.66 8.70 -20.59
C ASP A 181 -16.98 8.70 -19.21
N PRO A 182 -17.64 8.16 -18.17
CA PRO A 182 -17.05 8.07 -16.83
C PRO A 182 -15.73 7.30 -16.80
N ASN A 183 -15.54 6.32 -17.68
CA ASN A 183 -14.29 5.54 -17.75
C ASN A 183 -13.14 6.40 -18.25
N VAL A 184 -13.35 7.21 -19.29
CA VAL A 184 -12.32 8.12 -19.82
C VAL A 184 -12.00 9.20 -18.79
N GLN A 185 -13.00 9.75 -18.09
CA GLN A 185 -12.77 10.70 -16.99
C GLN A 185 -11.89 10.09 -15.88
N GLN A 186 -12.19 8.84 -15.48
CA GLN A 186 -11.43 8.14 -14.45
C GLN A 186 -10.00 7.80 -14.91
N LEU A 187 -9.82 7.33 -16.14
CA LEU A 187 -8.50 7.03 -16.71
C LEU A 187 -7.64 8.29 -16.86
N SER A 188 -8.22 9.40 -17.32
CA SER A 188 -7.52 10.70 -17.37
C SER A 188 -7.04 11.13 -15.98
N ARG A 189 -7.89 11.01 -14.95
CA ARG A 189 -7.52 11.32 -13.56
C ARG A 189 -6.42 10.39 -13.03
N PHE A 190 -6.50 9.10 -13.33
CA PHE A 190 -5.49 8.12 -12.95
C PHE A 190 -4.12 8.47 -13.52
N TYR A 191 -4.01 8.63 -14.84
CA TYR A 191 -2.73 8.97 -15.49
C TYR A 191 -2.22 10.39 -15.14
N ARG A 192 -3.12 11.33 -14.85
CA ARG A 192 -2.76 12.63 -14.27
C ARG A 192 -2.14 12.47 -12.87
N GLY A 193 -2.74 11.65 -12.00
CA GLY A 193 -2.21 11.32 -10.68
C GLY A 193 -0.82 10.68 -10.77
N LEU A 194 -0.61 9.74 -11.69
CA LEU A 194 0.71 9.15 -11.96
C LEU A 194 1.73 10.19 -12.40
N SER A 195 1.35 11.06 -13.33
CA SER A 195 2.21 12.15 -13.83
C SER A 195 2.62 13.10 -12.70
N LEU A 196 1.69 13.46 -11.81
CA LEU A 196 1.96 14.29 -10.63
C LEU A 196 2.93 13.60 -9.65
N GLY A 197 2.77 12.28 -9.47
CA GLY A 197 3.67 11.47 -8.64
C GLY A 197 5.11 11.50 -9.15
N VAL A 198 5.31 11.30 -10.46
CA VAL A 198 6.65 11.33 -11.08
C VAL A 198 7.28 12.73 -11.03
N LEU A 199 6.46 13.79 -11.09
CA LEU A 199 6.92 15.19 -10.96
C LEU A 199 7.24 15.61 -9.51
N GLY A 200 7.14 14.70 -8.53
CA GLY A 200 7.43 15.01 -7.13
C GLY A 200 6.34 15.83 -6.44
N LEU A 201 5.08 15.72 -6.89
CA LEU A 201 3.90 16.37 -6.31
C LEU A 201 2.96 15.33 -5.64
N PRO A 202 3.41 14.61 -4.60
CA PRO A 202 2.71 13.44 -4.05
C PRO A 202 1.37 13.79 -3.39
N GLU A 203 1.22 14.99 -2.82
CA GLU A 203 -0.04 15.43 -2.21
C GLU A 203 -1.16 15.53 -3.25
N GLN A 204 -0.88 16.19 -4.38
CA GLN A 204 -1.84 16.33 -5.48
C GLN A 204 -2.13 14.97 -6.11
N ALA A 205 -1.10 14.14 -6.33
CA ALA A 205 -1.28 12.78 -6.83
C ALA A 205 -2.17 11.93 -5.92
N SER A 206 -1.98 12.00 -4.60
CA SER A 206 -2.78 11.25 -3.63
C SER A 206 -4.24 11.73 -3.55
N ALA A 207 -4.49 13.03 -3.73
CA ALA A 207 -5.83 13.59 -3.74
C ALA A 207 -6.62 13.12 -4.97
N GLU A 208 -5.95 13.12 -6.13
CA GLU A 208 -6.51 12.63 -7.39
C GLU A 208 -6.87 11.15 -7.35
N LEU A 209 -5.96 10.32 -6.83
CA LEU A 209 -6.17 8.88 -6.75
C LEU A 209 -7.24 8.49 -5.71
N ARG A 210 -7.36 9.21 -4.59
CA ARG A 210 -8.43 9.00 -3.58
C ARG A 210 -9.83 9.21 -4.14
N GLN A 211 -10.02 10.18 -5.03
CA GLN A 211 -11.34 10.42 -5.63
C GLN A 211 -11.82 9.25 -6.50
N LEU A 212 -10.91 8.40 -6.98
CA LEU A 212 -11.25 7.18 -7.74
C LEU A 212 -11.81 6.07 -6.82
N GLU A 213 -11.47 6.09 -5.53
CA GLU A 213 -11.92 5.09 -4.54
C GLU A 213 -13.41 5.23 -4.20
N GLY A 214 -13.91 6.47 -4.08
CA GLY A 214 -15.29 6.77 -3.68
C GLY A 214 -16.36 6.49 -4.74
N THR A 215 -15.95 6.25 -5.99
CA THR A 215 -16.86 6.10 -7.14
C THR A 215 -17.31 4.66 -7.42
N GLY A 216 -16.88 3.66 -6.63
CA GLY A 216 -17.35 2.27 -6.75
C GLY A 216 -17.02 1.59 -8.09
N ALA A 217 -16.04 2.10 -8.83
CA ALA A 217 -15.76 1.67 -10.20
C ALA A 217 -14.92 0.39 -10.23
N ASN A 218 -15.38 -0.59 -11.00
CA ASN A 218 -14.75 -1.90 -11.22
C ASN A 218 -13.67 -1.80 -12.31
N LEU A 219 -12.68 -0.91 -12.11
CA LEU A 219 -11.56 -0.74 -13.05
C LEU A 219 -10.48 -1.82 -12.80
N PRO A 220 -9.84 -2.39 -13.84
CA PRO A 220 -8.77 -3.37 -13.71
C PRO A 220 -7.49 -2.85 -13.03
N PHE A 221 -7.41 -1.55 -12.75
CA PHE A 221 -6.21 -0.88 -12.21
C PHE A 221 -6.41 -0.25 -10.82
N THR A 222 -7.55 -0.43 -10.16
CA THR A 222 -7.77 0.04 -8.76
C THR A 222 -6.72 -0.53 -7.79
N GLY A 223 -6.29 -1.78 -7.99
CA GLY A 223 -5.19 -2.37 -7.23
C GLY A 223 -3.84 -1.69 -7.47
N GLN A 224 -3.55 -1.27 -8.70
CA GLN A 224 -2.31 -0.57 -9.06
C GLN A 224 -2.34 0.89 -8.61
N ALA A 225 -3.51 1.54 -8.67
CA ALA A 225 -3.74 2.86 -8.09
C ALA A 225 -3.49 2.86 -6.58
N LEU A 226 -3.96 1.83 -5.86
CA LEU A 226 -3.70 1.67 -4.43
C LEU A 226 -2.22 1.42 -4.16
N GLN A 227 -1.54 0.58 -4.94
CA GLN A 227 -0.10 0.34 -4.80
C GLN A 227 0.72 1.60 -5.08
N ILE A 228 0.35 2.38 -6.09
CA ILE A 228 1.04 3.63 -6.43
C ILE A 228 0.71 4.71 -5.41
N GLN A 229 -0.53 4.80 -4.92
CA GLN A 229 -0.89 5.66 -3.80
C GLN A 229 -0.13 5.26 -2.53
N GLN A 230 0.07 3.96 -2.27
CA GLN A 230 0.89 3.47 -1.17
C GLN A 230 2.38 3.72 -1.39
N ALA A 231 2.89 3.66 -2.62
CA ALA A 231 4.28 3.97 -2.96
C ALA A 231 4.56 5.48 -2.91
N LEU A 232 3.63 6.30 -3.39
CA LEU A 232 3.62 7.76 -3.26
C LEU A 232 3.36 8.18 -1.81
N ALA A 233 2.60 7.41 -1.04
CA ALA A 233 2.42 7.57 0.40
C ALA A 233 3.62 7.06 1.21
N ALA A 234 4.37 6.08 0.71
CA ALA A 234 5.68 5.71 1.24
C ALA A 234 6.73 6.76 0.90
N GLY A 235 6.49 7.53 -0.17
CA GLY A 235 7.12 8.81 -0.48
C GLY A 235 6.42 10.03 0.16
N ARG A 236 5.43 9.85 1.05
CA ARG A 236 4.96 10.96 1.90
C ARG A 236 6.18 11.45 2.65
N LYS A 237 6.40 12.76 2.61
CA LYS A 237 6.95 13.46 3.76
C LYS A 237 5.97 13.16 4.90
N PRO A 238 6.31 12.31 5.89
CA PRO A 238 5.51 12.23 7.10
C PRO A 238 5.54 13.64 7.67
N ASP A 239 4.37 14.28 7.73
CA ASP A 239 4.10 15.62 8.24
C ASP A 239 5.38 16.42 8.58
N GLU A 240 5.82 17.27 7.65
CA GLU A 240 7.17 17.88 7.60
C GLU A 240 7.56 18.68 8.86
N THR A 241 6.63 18.87 9.80
CA THR A 241 6.79 19.65 11.02
C THR A 241 7.23 18.82 12.24
N LYS A 242 6.84 17.55 12.35
CA LYS A 242 7.10 16.74 13.56
C LYS A 242 8.33 15.87 13.42
N ARG A 243 9.46 16.38 13.90
CA ARG A 243 10.74 15.64 14.02
C ARG A 243 10.88 14.89 15.34
N LEU A 244 10.03 15.20 16.31
CA LEU A 244 10.02 14.61 17.63
C LEU A 244 8.77 13.73 17.78
N SER A 245 8.97 12.50 18.22
CA SER A 245 7.94 11.60 18.72
C SER A 245 8.22 11.34 20.19
N LEU A 246 7.20 11.49 21.03
CA LEU A 246 7.30 11.26 22.47
C LEU A 246 6.17 10.34 22.91
N GLN A 247 6.50 9.29 23.65
CA GLN A 247 5.54 8.41 24.30
C GLN A 247 5.86 8.31 25.79
N VAL A 248 4.89 8.66 26.63
CA VAL A 248 4.99 8.54 28.07
C VAL A 248 3.92 7.58 28.55
N SER A 249 4.31 6.50 29.21
CA SER A 249 3.37 5.53 29.76
C SER A 249 3.51 5.43 31.26
N VAL A 250 2.39 5.36 31.96
CA VAL A 250 2.34 5.12 33.41
C VAL A 250 1.27 4.08 33.68
N GLY A 251 1.54 3.18 34.63
CA GLY A 251 0.53 2.24 35.06
C GLY A 251 1.02 1.25 36.10
N GLY A 252 0.32 0.13 36.17
CA GLY A 252 0.55 -0.92 37.16
C GLY A 252 0.81 -2.26 36.50
N PHE A 253 1.49 -3.14 37.22
CA PHE A 253 1.64 -4.54 36.85
C PHE A 253 1.39 -5.45 38.05
N TYR A 254 1.11 -6.73 37.76
CA TYR A 254 1.10 -7.81 38.72
C TYR A 254 1.94 -8.96 38.16
N SER A 255 2.97 -9.37 38.90
CA SER A 255 3.79 -10.53 38.57
C SER A 255 3.64 -11.59 39.65
N ASP A 256 3.45 -12.85 39.23
CA ASP A 256 3.37 -13.98 40.16
C ASP A 256 4.75 -14.50 40.59
N ASN A 257 5.80 -14.20 39.82
CA ASN A 257 7.13 -14.74 40.03
C ASN A 257 8.24 -13.71 39.78
N VAL A 258 8.28 -12.63 40.55
CA VAL A 258 9.29 -11.55 40.43
C VAL A 258 10.72 -12.07 40.65
N ALA A 259 10.92 -12.92 41.66
CA ALA A 259 12.25 -13.44 42.03
C ALA A 259 12.70 -14.66 41.20
N ILE A 260 11.90 -15.07 40.21
CA ILE A 260 12.15 -16.22 39.32
C ILE A 260 12.46 -17.50 40.13
N ASN A 261 11.52 -17.90 40.98
CA ASN A 261 11.61 -19.19 41.67
C ASN A 261 11.48 -20.34 40.66
N PRO A 262 12.31 -21.40 40.82
CA PRO A 262 12.23 -22.58 39.98
C PRO A 262 10.95 -23.37 40.26
N ARG A 263 10.38 -24.05 39.26
CA ARG A 263 9.28 -24.99 39.48
C ARG A 263 9.71 -26.08 40.44
N ASN A 264 8.87 -26.39 41.41
CA ASN A 264 9.11 -27.52 42.31
C ASN A 264 8.93 -28.84 41.52
N PRO A 265 9.99 -29.63 41.27
CA PRO A 265 9.87 -30.89 40.54
C PRO A 265 9.39 -32.04 41.43
N GLY A 266 9.08 -31.78 42.71
CA GLY A 266 8.83 -32.80 43.72
C GLY A 266 10.15 -33.23 44.37
N THR A 267 10.76 -34.30 43.86
CA THR A 267 12.01 -34.87 44.39
C THR A 267 13.06 -35.01 43.28
N THR A 268 14.24 -34.45 43.50
CA THR A 268 15.45 -34.74 42.72
C THR A 268 16.32 -35.79 43.43
N PRO A 269 17.21 -36.51 42.73
CA PRO A 269 18.08 -37.53 43.34
C PRO A 269 19.13 -36.97 44.32
N ASP A 270 19.32 -35.64 44.35
CA ASP A 270 20.37 -34.99 45.12
C ASP A 270 19.78 -34.20 46.30
N ALA A 271 20.14 -34.57 47.53
CA ALA A 271 19.61 -33.95 48.76
C ALA A 271 19.92 -32.44 48.82
N ASN A 272 21.14 -32.04 48.43
CA ASN A 272 21.57 -30.64 48.43
C ASN A 272 20.76 -29.81 47.41
N THR A 273 20.53 -30.35 46.21
CA THR A 273 19.67 -29.72 45.20
C THR A 273 18.24 -29.60 45.71
N ASN A 274 17.70 -30.61 46.39
CA ASN A 274 16.37 -30.53 47.01
C ASN A 274 16.29 -29.45 48.10
N ASP A 275 17.31 -29.31 48.96
CA ASP A 275 17.37 -28.28 49.99
C ASP A 275 17.43 -26.87 49.37
N LEU A 276 18.27 -26.68 48.34
CA LEU A 276 18.35 -25.42 47.61
C LEU A 276 17.02 -25.05 46.94
N LEU A 277 16.39 -25.99 46.22
CA LEU A 277 15.10 -25.76 45.57
C LEU A 277 13.99 -25.46 46.58
N ARG A 278 13.98 -26.12 47.74
CA ARG A 278 13.04 -25.82 48.83
C ARG A 278 13.25 -24.42 49.39
N SER A 279 14.51 -24.03 49.62
CA SER A 279 14.88 -22.69 50.08
C SER A 279 14.42 -21.61 49.08
N LEU A 280 14.74 -21.78 47.79
CA LEU A 280 14.32 -20.83 46.75
C LEU A 280 12.80 -20.74 46.63
N ASN A 281 12.09 -21.87 46.64
CA ASN A 281 10.63 -21.91 46.55
C ASN A 281 9.92 -21.33 47.79
N SER A 282 10.60 -21.20 48.92
CA SER A 282 10.04 -20.55 50.11
C SER A 282 10.03 -19.01 50.03
N ARG A 283 10.78 -18.42 49.07
CA ARG A 283 10.83 -16.97 48.88
C ARG A 283 9.47 -16.44 48.40
N LYS A 284 9.07 -15.28 48.91
CA LYS A 284 7.93 -14.51 48.36
C LYS A 284 8.28 -14.08 46.93
N THR A 285 7.36 -14.26 45.99
CA THR A 285 7.60 -13.92 44.57
C THR A 285 6.50 -13.12 43.93
N THR A 286 5.32 -13.08 44.53
CA THR A 286 4.17 -12.35 44.00
C THR A 286 4.28 -10.88 44.39
N SER A 287 4.12 -9.99 43.42
CA SER A 287 4.07 -8.54 43.68
C SER A 287 3.13 -7.84 42.70
N PRO A 288 2.18 -7.03 43.20
CA PRO A 288 1.74 -5.88 42.44
C PRO A 288 2.89 -4.84 42.38
N GLY A 289 2.89 -4.01 41.35
CA GLY A 289 3.92 -3.01 41.12
C GLY A 289 3.39 -1.85 40.30
N VAL A 290 4.15 -0.76 40.29
CA VAL A 290 3.92 0.38 39.41
C VAL A 290 5.06 0.47 38.41
N LEU A 291 4.78 0.97 37.21
CA LEU A 291 5.79 1.21 36.21
C LEU A 291 5.55 2.53 35.47
N GLY A 292 6.66 3.13 35.05
CA GLY A 292 6.68 4.29 34.18
C GLY A 292 7.67 4.07 33.05
N SER A 293 7.31 4.47 31.85
CA SER A 293 8.21 4.43 30.69
C SER A 293 8.13 5.69 29.85
N LEU A 294 9.23 5.97 29.18
CA LEU A 294 9.39 7.08 28.25
C LEU A 294 10.08 6.55 27.01
N VAL A 295 9.54 6.85 25.83
CA VAL A 295 10.21 6.66 24.54
C VAL A 295 10.25 8.00 23.84
N ALA A 296 11.43 8.44 23.44
CA ALA A 296 11.65 9.68 22.72
C ALA A 296 12.48 9.40 21.47
N ASP A 297 11.97 9.82 20.33
CA ASP A 297 12.65 9.70 19.04
C ASP A 297 12.75 11.09 18.40
N TYR A 298 13.96 11.46 17.97
CA TYR A 298 14.21 12.73 17.29
C TYR A 298 14.96 12.52 15.98
N SER A 299 14.27 12.77 14.86
CA SER A 299 14.84 12.73 13.50
C SER A 299 15.62 14.02 13.25
N PHE A 300 16.90 14.03 13.61
CA PHE A 300 17.76 15.22 13.50
C PHE A 300 18.21 15.49 12.05
N TYR A 301 18.18 14.48 11.20
CA TYR A 301 18.51 14.63 9.78
C TYR A 301 17.53 13.82 8.94
N ARG A 302 16.93 14.46 7.94
CA ARG A 302 16.04 13.84 6.95
C ARG A 302 16.23 14.59 5.64
N ASP A 303 16.81 13.93 4.66
CA ASP A 303 17.06 14.48 3.34
C ASP A 303 16.93 13.40 2.28
N GLY A 304 15.93 13.54 1.40
CA GLY A 304 15.58 12.57 0.37
C GLY A 304 15.45 11.13 0.92
N PRO A 305 16.28 10.17 0.44
CA PRO A 305 16.19 8.75 0.81
C PRO A 305 16.76 8.43 2.20
N PHE A 306 17.44 9.38 2.85
CA PHE A 306 18.15 9.15 4.11
C PHE A 306 17.46 9.82 5.29
N GLU A 307 17.44 9.14 6.43
CA GLU A 307 17.04 9.70 7.71
C GLU A 307 17.94 9.18 8.82
N ALA A 308 18.28 10.05 9.77
CA ALA A 308 18.96 9.68 10.99
C ALA A 308 18.18 10.19 12.21
N THR A 309 18.10 9.31 13.20
CA THR A 309 17.29 9.47 14.41
C THR A 309 18.13 9.16 15.63
N VAL A 310 18.03 10.02 16.65
CA VAL A 310 18.44 9.68 18.02
C VAL A 310 17.22 9.18 18.76
N ASN A 311 17.34 8.02 19.40
CA ASN A 311 16.29 7.41 20.18
C ASN A 311 16.72 7.28 21.65
N TYR A 312 15.79 7.42 22.57
CA TYR A 312 15.99 7.15 23.99
C TYR A 312 14.75 6.49 24.57
N ALA A 313 14.94 5.30 25.14
CA ALA A 313 13.90 4.63 25.90
C ALA A 313 14.32 4.49 27.36
N PHE A 314 13.38 4.76 28.26
CA PHE A 314 13.51 4.62 29.71
C PHE A 314 12.37 3.77 30.26
N LEU A 315 12.69 2.92 31.23
CA LEU A 315 11.72 2.13 31.98
C LEU A 315 12.11 2.15 33.45
N GLN A 316 11.13 2.38 34.33
CA GLN A 316 11.24 2.19 35.76
C GLN A 316 10.12 1.27 36.23
N THR A 317 10.45 0.28 37.06
CA THR A 317 9.49 -0.51 37.82
C THR A 317 9.71 -0.33 39.32
N ALA A 318 8.64 -0.44 40.08
CA ALA A 318 8.69 -0.51 41.54
C ALA A 318 7.71 -1.57 42.05
N ASN A 319 8.24 -2.62 42.64
CA ASN A 319 7.48 -3.67 43.31
C ASN A 319 6.97 -3.15 44.66
N LEU A 320 5.68 -3.34 44.93
CA LEU A 320 5.03 -2.88 46.16
C LEU A 320 5.08 -3.92 47.29
N ALA A 321 5.39 -5.18 46.99
CA ALA A 321 5.54 -6.21 48.00
C ALA A 321 6.85 -6.06 48.78
N ASP A 322 6.76 -6.11 50.10
CA ASP A 322 7.94 -6.14 50.99
C ASP A 322 8.93 -7.22 50.56
N SER A 323 10.23 -6.91 50.65
CA SER A 323 11.39 -7.71 50.22
C SER A 323 11.63 -7.88 48.71
N LEU A 324 10.76 -7.36 47.85
CA LEU A 324 10.92 -7.46 46.39
C LEU A 324 11.43 -6.17 45.72
N ASN A 325 11.74 -5.14 46.50
CA ASN A 325 12.37 -3.92 46.01
C ASN A 325 13.75 -4.16 45.36
N ALA A 326 14.49 -5.19 45.80
CA ALA A 326 15.75 -5.64 45.19
C ALA A 326 15.61 -5.99 43.69
N PHE A 327 14.38 -6.25 43.21
CA PHE A 327 14.06 -6.57 41.82
C PHE A 327 13.44 -5.39 41.05
N ASN A 328 13.47 -4.17 41.62
CA ASN A 328 13.07 -2.97 40.90
C ASN A 328 14.04 -2.74 39.74
N ILE A 329 13.50 -2.63 38.53
CA ILE A 329 14.27 -2.48 37.30
C ILE A 329 14.24 -1.02 36.88
N GLN A 330 15.41 -0.47 36.61
CA GLN A 330 15.55 0.77 35.87
C GLN A 330 16.37 0.48 34.60
N SER A 331 15.90 0.89 33.43
CA SER A 331 16.58 0.68 32.16
C SER A 331 16.70 2.00 31.41
N HIS A 332 17.89 2.24 30.87
CA HIS A 332 18.22 3.35 29.98
C HIS A 332 18.71 2.78 28.65
N LEU A 333 18.06 3.14 27.55
CA LEU A 333 18.38 2.65 26.22
C LEU A 333 18.53 3.82 25.22
N PRO A 334 19.60 4.63 25.33
CA PRO A 334 19.99 5.54 24.26
C PRO A 334 20.41 4.75 23.01
N GLY A 335 20.08 5.33 21.86
CA GLY A 335 20.50 4.81 20.58
C GLY A 335 20.57 5.88 19.50
N ILE A 336 21.25 5.52 18.44
CA ILE A 336 21.29 6.28 17.19
C ILE A 336 21.02 5.31 16.06
N SER A 337 20.17 5.70 15.14
CA SER A 337 19.85 4.92 13.95
C SER A 337 19.88 5.79 12.72
N GLY A 338 20.17 5.16 11.59
CA GLY A 338 20.04 5.77 10.29
C GLY A 338 19.54 4.74 9.29
N PHE A 339 18.77 5.17 8.31
CA PHE A 339 18.35 4.31 7.23
C PHE A 339 18.42 5.02 5.88
N TYR A 340 18.55 4.20 4.86
CA TYR A 340 18.48 4.58 3.46
C TYR A 340 17.33 3.80 2.80
N ARG A 341 16.46 4.51 2.08
CA ARG A 341 15.38 3.92 1.29
C ARG A 341 15.67 4.05 -0.19
N GLY A 342 15.34 3.04 -0.98
CA GLY A 342 15.51 3.07 -2.42
C GLY A 342 14.65 2.05 -3.12
N THR A 343 14.86 1.92 -4.42
CA THR A 343 14.20 0.93 -5.28
C THR A 343 15.24 0.14 -6.05
N VAL A 344 15.08 -1.18 -6.12
CA VAL A 344 15.91 -2.07 -6.96
C VAL A 344 14.99 -2.92 -7.82
N ALA A 345 15.10 -2.82 -9.14
CA ALA A 345 14.17 -3.48 -10.08
C ALA A 345 12.68 -3.26 -9.69
N ASP A 346 12.31 -2.00 -9.44
CA ASP A 346 10.98 -1.56 -8.99
C ASP A 346 10.53 -2.08 -7.61
N LEU A 347 11.38 -2.82 -6.88
CA LEU A 347 11.11 -3.27 -5.52
C LEU A 347 11.62 -2.25 -4.49
N PRO A 348 10.76 -1.69 -3.63
CA PRO A 348 11.20 -0.84 -2.53
C PRO A 348 12.04 -1.62 -1.54
N PHE A 349 13.15 -1.02 -1.09
CA PHE A 349 14.00 -1.57 -0.04
C PHE A 349 14.40 -0.48 0.96
N GLN A 350 14.77 -0.92 2.17
CA GLN A 350 15.34 -0.08 3.22
C GLN A 350 16.53 -0.79 3.84
N ILE A 351 17.68 -0.12 3.93
CA ILE A 351 18.83 -0.58 4.69
C ILE A 351 18.98 0.34 5.89
N ALA A 352 19.07 -0.23 7.09
CA ALA A 352 19.18 0.50 8.33
C ALA A 352 20.38 0.01 9.14
N ALA A 353 21.05 0.95 9.79
CA ALA A 353 22.05 0.69 10.82
C ALA A 353 21.60 1.36 12.11
N GLN A 354 21.71 0.63 13.21
CA GLN A 354 21.36 1.12 14.54
C GLN A 354 22.44 0.73 15.53
N TYR A 355 22.74 1.63 16.45
CA TYR A 355 23.52 1.35 17.62
C TYR A 355 22.69 1.69 18.86
N THR A 356 22.62 0.76 19.81
CA THR A 356 21.99 0.97 21.11
C THR A 356 22.95 0.63 22.24
N TYR A 357 22.86 1.38 23.33
CA TYR A 357 23.51 1.08 24.59
C TYR A 357 22.43 0.88 25.65
N ASN A 358 22.30 -0.34 26.18
CA ASN A 358 21.36 -0.65 27.25
C ASN A 358 22.09 -0.64 28.59
N TYR A 359 21.65 0.18 29.54
CA TYR A 359 22.15 0.17 30.92
C TYR A 359 21.00 -0.16 31.86
N ILE A 360 21.12 -1.28 32.58
CA ILE A 360 20.10 -1.78 33.50
C ILE A 360 20.61 -1.70 34.93
N LEU A 361 19.79 -1.11 35.80
CA LEU A 361 19.97 -1.13 37.24
C LEU A 361 18.93 -2.05 37.89
N LEU A 362 19.35 -2.74 38.94
CA LEU A 362 18.49 -3.44 39.88
C LEU A 362 18.58 -2.74 41.24
N ASN A 363 17.47 -2.19 41.73
CA ASN A 363 17.41 -1.44 42.98
C ASN A 363 18.54 -0.40 43.10
N ASP A 364 18.60 0.49 42.10
CA ASP A 364 19.56 1.59 41.96
C ASP A 364 21.04 1.18 41.85
N ALA A 365 21.32 -0.12 41.78
CA ALA A 365 22.65 -0.66 41.52
C ALA A 365 22.79 -1.09 40.06
N GLY A 366 23.85 -0.67 39.38
CA GLY A 366 24.19 -1.19 38.06
C GLY A 366 24.22 -2.73 38.07
N PHE A 367 23.47 -3.33 37.14
CA PHE A 367 23.33 -4.78 37.00
C PHE A 367 23.94 -5.29 35.70
N MET A 368 23.64 -4.64 34.58
CA MET A 368 24.14 -5.04 33.28
C MET A 368 24.25 -3.83 32.34
N SER A 369 25.27 -3.81 31.50
CA SER A 369 25.29 -2.99 30.30
C SER A 369 25.42 -3.83 29.02
N ALA A 370 24.91 -3.32 27.91
CA ALA A 370 25.03 -3.97 26.62
C ALA A 370 25.17 -3.00 25.45
N HIS A 371 26.22 -3.15 24.64
CA HIS A 371 26.41 -2.44 23.38
C HIS A 371 25.88 -3.30 22.23
N SER A 372 24.94 -2.80 21.43
CA SER A 372 24.26 -3.62 20.40
C SER A 372 24.18 -2.94 19.02
N PRO A 373 25.25 -2.96 18.21
CA PRO A 373 25.17 -2.66 16.78
C PRO A 373 24.24 -3.64 16.04
N THR A 374 23.31 -3.11 15.26
CA THR A 374 22.32 -3.86 14.48
C THR A 374 22.27 -3.35 13.05
N LEU A 375 22.29 -4.26 12.08
CA LEU A 375 22.03 -3.98 10.68
C LEU A 375 20.74 -4.65 10.27
N THR A 376 19.89 -3.93 9.55
CA THR A 376 18.63 -4.45 9.02
C THR A 376 18.52 -4.13 7.54
N ALA A 377 18.23 -5.14 6.72
CA ALA A 377 17.89 -4.95 5.32
C ALA A 377 16.46 -5.43 5.10
N SER A 378 15.59 -4.52 4.67
CA SER A 378 14.18 -4.79 4.41
C SER A 378 13.87 -4.63 2.93
N ILE A 379 13.06 -5.52 2.40
CA ILE A 379 12.52 -5.46 1.04
C ILE A 379 11.01 -5.61 1.10
N VAL A 380 10.31 -4.94 0.18
CA VAL A 380 8.86 -5.03 0.01
C VAL A 380 8.59 -5.82 -1.28
N PRO A 381 8.45 -7.16 -1.22
CA PRO A 381 8.09 -7.94 -2.39
C PRO A 381 6.71 -7.53 -2.93
N PRO A 382 6.40 -7.85 -4.20
CA PRO A 382 5.08 -7.62 -4.77
C PRO A 382 3.99 -8.32 -3.94
N SER A 383 2.80 -7.71 -3.90
CA SER A 383 1.64 -8.35 -3.29
C SER A 383 1.12 -9.50 -4.16
N PHE A 384 0.56 -10.53 -3.55
CA PHE A 384 -0.19 -11.58 -4.25
C PHE A 384 -1.64 -11.60 -3.77
N THR A 385 -2.54 -12.21 -4.54
CA THR A 385 -3.96 -12.29 -4.19
C THR A 385 -4.33 -13.72 -3.80
N LEU A 386 -4.95 -13.90 -2.64
CA LEU A 386 -5.51 -15.18 -2.22
C LEU A 386 -7.03 -15.20 -2.38
N PRO A 387 -7.63 -16.35 -2.77
CA PRO A 387 -9.07 -16.54 -2.69
C PRO A 387 -9.57 -16.24 -1.27
N LEU A 388 -10.70 -15.56 -1.13
CA LEU A 388 -11.38 -15.20 0.13
C LEU A 388 -10.68 -14.15 1.02
N VAL A 389 -9.37 -13.92 0.88
CA VAL A 389 -8.59 -13.00 1.75
C VAL A 389 -8.17 -11.71 1.02
N GLY A 390 -8.17 -11.70 -0.31
CA GLY A 390 -7.85 -10.53 -1.12
C GLY A 390 -6.34 -10.32 -1.31
N SER A 391 -5.93 -9.06 -1.50
CA SER A 391 -4.53 -8.70 -1.71
C SER A 391 -3.73 -8.81 -0.42
N VAL A 392 -2.59 -9.50 -0.50
CA VAL A 392 -1.64 -9.74 0.59
C VAL A 392 -0.35 -9.01 0.28
N GLY A 393 -0.06 -7.98 1.07
CA GLY A 393 1.21 -7.26 1.03
C GLY A 393 2.31 -8.06 1.75
N ASN A 394 3.55 -7.88 1.31
CA ASN A 394 4.72 -8.58 1.87
C ASN A 394 5.75 -7.57 2.37
N LEU A 395 6.48 -7.93 3.42
CA LEU A 395 7.65 -7.20 3.91
C LEU A 395 8.61 -8.21 4.53
N THR A 396 9.81 -8.35 3.97
CA THR A 396 10.84 -9.22 4.52
C THR A 396 11.97 -8.37 5.07
N SER A 397 12.35 -8.59 6.32
CA SER A 397 13.50 -7.94 6.96
C SER A 397 14.51 -8.99 7.39
N VAL A 398 15.76 -8.85 6.96
CA VAL A 398 16.91 -9.62 7.45
C VAL A 398 17.64 -8.75 8.48
N ILE A 399 18.00 -9.36 9.61
CA ILE A 399 18.56 -8.66 10.77
C ILE A 399 19.85 -9.36 11.19
N THR A 400 20.90 -8.57 11.38
CA THR A 400 22.16 -9.00 11.97
C THR A 400 22.47 -8.13 13.16
N ARG A 401 22.85 -8.72 14.29
CA ARG A 401 23.17 -7.99 15.51
C ARG A 401 24.43 -8.56 16.15
N TRP A 402 25.31 -7.67 16.57
CA TRP A 402 26.41 -7.99 17.47
C TRP A 402 26.12 -7.36 18.81
N GLN A 403 26.38 -8.06 19.90
CA GLN A 403 26.14 -7.53 21.23
C GLN A 403 27.25 -7.92 22.19
N LYS A 404 27.84 -6.93 22.86
CA LYS A 404 28.73 -7.14 24.00
C LYS A 404 27.96 -6.84 25.28
N LYS A 405 27.90 -7.79 26.22
CA LYS A 405 27.22 -7.68 27.52
C LYS A 405 28.24 -7.72 28.64
N GLU A 406 28.08 -6.84 29.61
CA GLU A 406 28.89 -6.76 30.82
C GLU A 406 27.95 -6.74 32.03
N PHE A 407 28.13 -7.69 32.95
CA PHE A 407 27.37 -7.80 34.20
C PHE A 407 28.19 -7.20 35.34
N TYR A 408 27.55 -6.32 36.09
CA TYR A 408 28.15 -5.67 37.25
C TYR A 408 27.84 -6.46 38.52
N ARG A 409 28.77 -6.42 39.47
CA ARG A 409 28.60 -6.99 40.82
C ARG A 409 28.24 -8.48 40.82
N GLU A 410 28.84 -9.26 39.91
CA GLU A 410 28.71 -10.72 39.98
C GLU A 410 29.47 -11.24 41.20
N PRO A 411 28.83 -11.94 42.16
CA PRO A 411 29.51 -12.51 43.34
C PRO A 411 30.67 -13.44 42.95
N VAL A 412 30.58 -14.03 41.76
CA VAL A 412 31.53 -14.97 41.16
C VAL A 412 32.71 -14.30 40.44
N ALA A 413 32.70 -12.98 40.24
CA ALA A 413 33.79 -12.28 39.56
C ALA A 413 35.08 -12.20 40.39
N LEU A 414 34.97 -12.28 41.73
CA LEU A 414 36.11 -12.19 42.66
C LEU A 414 36.63 -13.56 43.12
N ASP A 415 35.92 -14.65 42.80
CA ASP A 415 36.24 -16.01 43.23
C ASP A 415 36.47 -16.92 42.03
N THR A 416 37.74 -17.27 41.79
CA THR A 416 38.17 -18.06 40.63
C THR A 416 37.53 -19.45 40.58
N ARG A 417 37.03 -19.98 41.72
CA ARG A 417 36.31 -21.25 41.80
C ARG A 417 35.00 -21.23 41.03
N PHE A 418 34.44 -20.05 40.79
CA PHE A 418 33.18 -19.85 40.08
C PHE A 418 33.36 -19.10 38.76
N SER A 419 34.59 -19.04 38.23
CA SER A 419 34.91 -18.38 36.96
C SER A 419 34.10 -18.90 35.77
N SER A 420 33.71 -20.18 35.80
CA SER A 420 32.81 -20.81 34.82
C SER A 420 31.40 -20.22 34.77
N GLU A 421 30.98 -19.49 35.81
CA GLU A 421 29.62 -18.93 35.96
C GLU A 421 29.55 -17.44 35.60
N GLN A 422 30.65 -16.84 35.14
CA GLN A 422 30.67 -15.44 34.68
C GLN A 422 29.79 -15.27 33.42
N ARG A 423 28.95 -14.24 33.41
CA ARG A 423 27.93 -14.03 32.36
C ARG A 423 28.28 -12.97 31.33
N ASP A 424 29.38 -12.25 31.51
CA ASP A 424 29.93 -11.36 30.48
C ASP A 424 30.06 -12.12 29.16
N ALA A 425 29.55 -11.55 28.07
CA ALA A 425 29.43 -12.30 26.83
C ALA A 425 29.45 -11.43 25.58
N PHE A 426 29.90 -12.03 24.49
CA PHE A 426 29.70 -11.53 23.14
C PHE A 426 28.69 -12.42 22.41
N ASN A 427 27.57 -11.84 21.98
CA ASN A 427 26.51 -12.51 21.25
C ASN A 427 26.50 -12.02 19.80
N THR A 428 26.43 -12.96 18.84
CA THR A 428 26.18 -12.66 17.43
C THR A 428 24.87 -13.31 17.01
N MET A 429 23.96 -12.52 16.45
CA MET A 429 22.64 -12.97 15.99
C MET A 429 22.46 -12.66 14.50
N PHE A 430 21.90 -13.63 13.77
CA PHE A 430 21.45 -13.47 12.40
C PHE A 430 20.05 -14.07 12.26
N GLY A 431 19.14 -13.36 11.61
CA GLY A 431 17.79 -13.84 11.41
C GLY A 431 16.99 -13.06 10.38
N PHE A 432 15.72 -13.42 10.23
CA PHE A 432 14.78 -12.70 9.40
C PHE A 432 13.40 -12.67 10.06
N VAL A 433 12.60 -11.69 9.65
CA VAL A 433 11.17 -11.60 9.93
C VAL A 433 10.46 -11.30 8.61
N HIS A 434 9.40 -12.02 8.32
CA HIS A 434 8.51 -11.76 7.21
C HIS A 434 7.13 -11.36 7.75
N ALA A 435 6.58 -10.27 7.24
CA ALA A 435 5.25 -9.78 7.57
C ALA A 435 4.33 -9.88 6.35
N PHE A 436 3.27 -10.66 6.50
CA PHE A 436 2.12 -10.69 5.61
C PHE A 436 1.11 -9.65 6.08
N ARG A 437 0.68 -8.79 5.17
CA ARG A 437 -0.23 -7.68 5.46
C ARG A 437 -1.52 -7.87 4.69
N PHE A 438 -2.62 -7.97 5.40
CA PHE A 438 -3.94 -8.24 4.86
C PHE A 438 -4.86 -7.03 5.07
N ALA A 439 -5.91 -6.95 4.26
CA ALA A 439 -6.97 -5.95 4.40
C ALA A 439 -6.43 -4.51 4.57
N GLN A 440 -5.50 -4.11 3.69
CA GLN A 440 -4.84 -2.79 3.72
C GLN A 440 -4.15 -2.51 5.07
N ASP A 441 -3.32 -3.47 5.52
CA ASP A 441 -2.51 -3.40 6.75
C ASP A 441 -3.31 -3.42 8.08
N LYS A 442 -4.63 -3.63 8.03
CA LYS A 442 -5.47 -3.82 9.24
C LYS A 442 -5.14 -5.10 9.99
N GLN A 443 -4.64 -6.10 9.28
CA GLN A 443 -4.20 -7.38 9.83
C GLN A 443 -2.78 -7.67 9.38
N ILE A 444 -1.91 -8.00 10.32
CA ILE A 444 -0.50 -8.30 10.06
C ILE A 444 -0.16 -9.62 10.73
N LEU A 445 0.31 -10.58 9.94
CA LEU A 445 0.90 -11.82 10.43
C LEU A 445 2.41 -11.76 10.22
N ARG A 446 3.18 -11.93 11.29
CA ARG A 446 4.64 -11.95 11.29
C ARG A 446 5.14 -13.36 11.58
N ILE A 447 6.14 -13.81 10.84
CA ILE A 447 6.86 -15.04 11.12
C ILE A 447 8.35 -14.74 11.04
N GLY A 448 9.14 -15.22 11.99
CA GLY A 448 10.56 -14.96 12.03
C GLY A 448 11.36 -16.14 12.55
N TYR A 449 12.64 -16.15 12.19
CA TYR A 449 13.62 -17.10 12.68
C TYR A 449 14.94 -16.38 12.93
N GLN A 450 15.63 -16.75 14.02
CA GLN A 450 16.93 -16.22 14.38
C GLN A 450 17.84 -17.35 14.86
N TYR A 451 19.12 -17.28 14.48
CA TYR A 451 20.20 -18.03 15.09
C TYR A 451 21.06 -17.06 15.90
N ASP A 452 21.46 -17.45 17.11
CA ASP A 452 22.38 -16.67 17.92
C ASP A 452 23.48 -17.54 18.56
N ASP A 453 24.72 -17.04 18.54
CA ASP A 453 25.90 -17.65 19.17
C ASP A 453 26.34 -16.75 20.32
N GLU A 454 26.25 -17.26 21.55
CA GLU A 454 26.67 -16.54 22.75
C GLU A 454 27.96 -17.11 23.30
N ARG A 455 29.00 -16.28 23.31
CA ARG A 455 30.33 -16.60 23.84
C ARG A 455 30.52 -15.86 25.14
N ALA A 456 30.22 -16.53 26.24
CA ALA A 456 30.40 -16.01 27.58
C ALA A 456 31.82 -16.27 28.10
N THR A 457 32.33 -15.37 28.94
CA THR A 457 33.59 -15.54 29.67
C THR A 457 33.53 -16.80 30.54
N GLY A 458 32.40 -17.02 31.22
CA GLY A 458 32.10 -18.26 31.90
C GLY A 458 31.56 -19.32 30.94
N GLY A 459 32.26 -20.45 30.84
CA GLY A 459 31.88 -21.54 29.93
C GLY A 459 30.44 -22.04 30.13
N ALA A 460 29.90 -22.00 31.35
CA ALA A 460 28.54 -22.48 31.66
C ALA A 460 27.42 -21.63 31.01
N PHE A 461 27.73 -20.41 30.55
CA PHE A 461 26.78 -19.51 29.92
C PHE A 461 26.98 -19.35 28.40
N SER A 462 27.98 -19.99 27.82
CA SER A 462 28.13 -20.04 26.37
C SER A 462 27.12 -21.00 25.75
N TYR A 463 26.41 -20.58 24.70
CA TYR A 463 25.37 -21.39 24.06
C TYR A 463 25.24 -21.12 22.56
N LYS A 464 24.65 -22.08 21.84
CA LYS A 464 24.10 -21.89 20.50
C LYS A 464 22.57 -21.89 20.55
N GLY A 465 21.97 -20.89 19.93
CA GLY A 465 20.57 -20.57 20.08
C GLY A 465 19.82 -20.58 18.75
N HIS A 466 18.59 -21.07 18.80
CA HIS A 466 17.63 -21.04 17.69
C HIS A 466 16.33 -20.45 18.21
N ARG A 467 15.84 -19.38 17.58
CA ARG A 467 14.61 -18.71 17.97
C ARG A 467 13.60 -18.69 16.82
N GLY A 468 12.40 -19.19 17.05
CA GLY A 468 11.24 -19.02 16.18
C GLY A 468 10.31 -17.96 16.74
N GLN A 469 9.74 -17.13 15.86
CA GLN A 469 8.85 -16.03 16.23
C GLN A 469 7.59 -16.06 15.36
N ALA A 470 6.43 -15.84 15.97
CA ALA A 470 5.17 -15.65 15.28
C ALA A 470 4.39 -14.52 15.94
N GLY A 471 3.84 -13.60 15.16
CA GLY A 471 3.11 -12.45 15.66
C GLY A 471 1.84 -12.19 14.87
N LEU A 472 0.76 -11.83 15.55
CA LEU A 472 -0.50 -11.42 14.95
C LEU A 472 -0.83 -10.01 15.46
N GLN A 473 -1.14 -9.10 14.55
CA GLN A 473 -1.76 -7.82 14.87
C GLN A 473 -3.07 -7.71 14.10
N SER A 474 -4.14 -7.31 14.76
CA SER A 474 -5.42 -7.02 14.12
C SER A 474 -6.05 -5.79 14.74
N ALA A 475 -6.46 -4.86 13.89
CA ALA A 475 -7.46 -3.86 14.26
C ALA A 475 -8.82 -4.57 14.42
N LEU A 476 -9.46 -4.39 15.57
CA LEU A 476 -10.78 -4.95 15.87
C LEU A 476 -11.85 -3.96 15.40
N PRO A 477 -13.01 -4.44 14.90
CA PRO A 477 -14.09 -3.56 14.45
C PRO A 477 -14.73 -2.72 15.56
N VAL A 478 -14.54 -3.13 16.82
CA VAL A 478 -15.11 -2.47 17.99
C VAL A 478 -14.12 -1.41 18.46
N ALA A 479 -14.53 -0.14 18.38
CA ALA A 479 -13.86 1.02 18.97
C ALA A 479 -12.37 1.18 18.57
N ASP A 480 -12.03 0.80 17.34
CA ASP A 480 -10.69 0.85 16.76
C ASP A 480 -9.59 0.23 17.64
N MET A 481 -9.96 -0.76 18.47
CA MET A 481 -9.03 -1.44 19.36
C MET A 481 -8.00 -2.22 18.54
N ILE A 482 -6.75 -2.23 19.00
CA ILE A 482 -5.68 -2.99 18.37
C ILE A 482 -5.33 -4.16 19.26
N PHE A 483 -5.53 -5.36 18.75
CA PHE A 483 -5.06 -6.59 19.37
C PHE A 483 -3.71 -7.00 18.79
N ARG A 484 -2.77 -7.36 19.65
CA ARG A 484 -1.48 -7.94 19.29
C ARG A 484 -1.24 -9.21 20.09
N TYR A 485 -0.73 -10.23 19.42
CA TYR A 485 -0.28 -11.46 20.05
C TYR A 485 1.06 -11.86 19.46
N ASP A 486 2.09 -11.98 20.29
CA ASP A 486 3.42 -12.43 19.89
C ASP A 486 3.78 -13.71 20.65
N TYR A 487 4.32 -14.67 19.92
CA TYR A 487 4.82 -15.95 20.42
C TYR A 487 6.27 -16.15 19.98
N ASP A 488 7.15 -16.31 20.95
CA ASP A 488 8.56 -16.60 20.74
C ASP A 488 8.92 -17.94 21.39
N ILE A 489 9.68 -18.77 20.68
CA ILE A 489 10.30 -19.97 21.23
C ILE A 489 11.81 -19.93 20.99
N HIS A 490 12.61 -20.06 22.05
CA HIS A 490 14.07 -19.99 22.00
C HIS A 490 14.68 -21.26 22.60
N PHE A 491 15.33 -22.04 21.75
CA PHE A 491 16.13 -23.19 22.13
C PHE A 491 17.56 -22.73 22.37
N ARG A 492 18.14 -23.09 23.51
CA ARG A 492 19.53 -22.77 23.87
C ARG A 492 20.24 -24.05 24.29
N ASP A 493 21.26 -24.43 23.52
CA ASP A 493 22.14 -25.55 23.81
C ASP A 493 23.47 -25.02 24.38
N TYR A 494 23.69 -25.19 25.68
CA TYR A 494 24.87 -24.68 26.36
C TYR A 494 26.07 -25.58 26.08
N THR A 495 27.16 -24.97 25.65
CA THR A 495 28.28 -25.71 25.04
C THR A 495 29.12 -26.46 26.06
N ASN A 496 29.14 -26.01 27.32
CA ASN A 496 29.92 -26.59 28.40
C ASN A 496 29.03 -27.14 29.53
N THR A 497 29.56 -28.14 30.23
CA THR A 497 28.95 -28.71 31.44
C THR A 497 28.87 -27.64 32.53
N GLN A 498 27.73 -27.54 33.21
CA GLN A 498 27.54 -26.64 34.34
C GLN A 498 28.51 -26.99 35.48
N SER A 499 28.94 -25.99 36.26
CA SER A 499 29.89 -26.21 37.34
C SER A 499 29.25 -26.30 38.72
N LEU A 500 28.05 -25.74 38.89
CA LEU A 500 27.37 -25.61 40.18
C LEU A 500 26.16 -26.51 40.36
N PHE A 501 25.32 -26.61 39.33
CA PHE A 501 23.97 -27.15 39.48
C PHE A 501 23.82 -28.46 38.73
N LYS A 502 23.37 -29.47 39.47
CA LYS A 502 23.11 -30.82 38.95
C LYS A 502 21.78 -30.86 38.20
N ASP A 503 21.69 -31.77 37.24
CA ASP A 503 20.47 -32.08 36.50
C ASP A 503 19.50 -32.96 37.31
N PHE A 504 18.37 -33.33 36.70
CA PHE A 504 17.38 -34.24 37.32
C PHE A 504 17.90 -35.65 37.60
N SER A 505 19.07 -36.04 37.07
CA SER A 505 19.74 -37.32 37.39
C SER A 505 20.73 -37.20 38.55
N GLY A 506 20.95 -35.98 39.07
CA GLY A 506 21.92 -35.70 40.12
C GLY A 506 23.35 -35.55 39.60
N GLN A 507 23.54 -35.37 38.30
CA GLN A 507 24.86 -35.22 37.67
C GLN A 507 25.07 -33.80 37.13
N LEU A 508 26.33 -33.37 37.04
CA LEU A 508 26.67 -32.15 36.30
C LEU A 508 26.58 -32.47 34.80
N SER A 509 25.74 -31.73 34.09
CA SER A 509 25.51 -31.92 32.65
C SER A 509 25.62 -30.60 31.90
N LYS A 510 25.69 -30.68 30.57
CA LYS A 510 25.38 -29.52 29.74
C LYS A 510 23.93 -29.11 29.98
N ARG A 511 23.68 -27.80 30.01
CA ARG A 511 22.32 -27.26 30.14
C ARG A 511 21.67 -27.18 28.77
N VAL A 512 20.38 -27.50 28.70
CA VAL A 512 19.55 -27.27 27.52
C VAL A 512 18.27 -26.60 27.98
N ASP A 513 18.01 -25.42 27.42
CA ASP A 513 16.85 -24.61 27.78
C ASP A 513 15.93 -24.44 26.56
N THR A 514 14.63 -24.53 26.81
CA THR A 514 13.58 -24.13 25.86
C THR A 514 12.72 -23.09 26.53
N GLN A 515 12.86 -21.84 26.10
CA GLN A 515 12.06 -20.72 26.58
C GLN A 515 10.93 -20.43 25.61
N GLN A 516 9.71 -20.35 26.10
CA GLN A 516 8.54 -19.89 25.37
C GLN A 516 8.02 -18.60 26.01
N THR A 517 7.77 -17.59 25.19
CA THR A 517 7.17 -16.32 25.60
C THR A 517 5.89 -16.12 24.83
N HIS A 518 4.79 -15.91 25.56
CA HIS A 518 3.50 -15.48 24.99
C HIS A 518 3.22 -14.07 25.46
N SER A 519 2.95 -13.16 24.54
CA SER A 519 2.65 -11.76 24.83
C SER A 519 1.36 -11.37 24.13
N ALA A 520 0.30 -11.08 24.89
CA ALA A 520 -0.96 -10.58 24.38
C ALA A 520 -1.13 -9.12 24.82
N GLN A 521 -1.50 -8.25 23.89
CA GLN A 521 -1.73 -6.82 24.14
C GLN A 521 -3.05 -6.41 23.49
N LEU A 522 -3.84 -5.64 24.23
CA LEU A 522 -5.04 -4.98 23.75
C LEU A 522 -4.91 -3.49 24.00
N VAL A 523 -4.87 -2.72 22.93
CA VAL A 523 -4.73 -1.26 22.97
C VAL A 523 -6.05 -0.62 22.58
N TYR A 524 -6.54 0.27 23.42
CA TYR A 524 -7.71 1.10 23.17
C TYR A 524 -7.27 2.56 23.00
N PRO A 525 -7.30 3.12 21.78
CA PRO A 525 -7.03 4.54 21.56
C PRO A 525 -8.27 5.36 21.96
N PHE A 526 -8.15 6.25 22.95
CA PHE A 526 -9.24 7.17 23.31
C PHE A 526 -9.37 8.33 22.33
N ASN A 527 -8.22 8.82 21.86
CA ASN A 527 -8.07 9.89 20.88
C ASN A 527 -6.66 9.80 20.27
N ASP A 528 -6.29 10.79 19.47
CA ASP A 528 -5.01 10.83 18.74
C ASP A 528 -3.76 10.86 19.65
N HIS A 529 -3.92 11.20 20.93
CA HIS A 529 -2.82 11.38 21.88
C HIS A 529 -2.84 10.39 23.04
N TRP A 530 -3.96 9.75 23.35
CA TRP A 530 -4.10 8.93 24.55
C TRP A 530 -4.61 7.54 24.23
N SER A 531 -3.98 6.54 24.84
CA SER A 531 -4.43 5.16 24.77
C SER A 531 -4.34 4.45 26.12
N VAL A 532 -5.18 3.44 26.32
CA VAL A 532 -5.04 2.47 27.40
C VAL A 532 -4.64 1.12 26.83
N THR A 533 -3.68 0.48 27.49
CA THR A 533 -3.19 -0.84 27.14
C THR A 533 -3.46 -1.81 28.28
N ALA A 534 -4.06 -2.95 27.96
CA ALA A 534 -4.00 -4.15 28.78
C ALA A 534 -3.03 -5.15 28.14
N GLN A 535 -2.08 -5.66 28.91
CA GLN A 535 -1.07 -6.60 28.42
C GLN A 535 -0.96 -7.79 29.37
N TYR A 536 -0.76 -8.97 28.79
CA TYR A 536 -0.42 -10.19 29.50
C TYR A 536 0.83 -10.80 28.86
N GLN A 537 1.80 -11.16 29.69
CA GLN A 537 3.00 -11.88 29.28
C GLN A 537 3.17 -13.14 30.12
N ARG A 538 3.39 -14.26 29.45
CA ARG A 538 3.79 -15.52 30.09
C ARG A 538 5.13 -15.95 29.56
N VAL A 539 6.08 -16.18 30.46
CA VAL A 539 7.38 -16.79 30.16
C VAL A 539 7.42 -18.16 30.81
N PHE A 540 7.76 -19.18 30.01
CA PHE A 540 7.97 -20.54 30.47
C PHE A 540 9.35 -20.99 29.98
N ASN A 541 10.29 -21.24 30.90
CA ASN A 541 11.58 -21.84 30.57
C ASN A 541 11.60 -23.27 31.09
N LYS A 542 11.71 -24.23 30.18
CA LYS A 542 12.00 -25.63 30.51
C LYS A 542 13.50 -25.84 30.44
N SER A 543 14.10 -26.34 31.52
CA SER A 543 15.52 -26.68 31.58
C SER A 543 15.70 -28.12 32.03
N ASN A 544 16.79 -28.78 31.63
CA ASN A 544 17.21 -30.05 32.23
C ASN A 544 17.89 -29.86 33.60
N VAL A 545 18.21 -28.61 33.96
CA VAL A 545 18.76 -28.24 35.27
C VAL A 545 17.64 -27.58 36.08
N PRO A 546 17.19 -28.18 37.20
CA PRO A 546 16.00 -27.75 37.94
C PRO A 546 15.99 -26.27 38.34
N LEU A 547 17.16 -25.69 38.64
CA LEU A 547 17.29 -24.30 39.04
C LEU A 547 16.79 -23.32 37.97
N TYR A 548 16.91 -23.68 36.70
CA TYR A 548 16.57 -22.81 35.57
C TYR A 548 15.18 -23.14 34.98
N ASP A 549 14.46 -24.13 35.49
CA ASP A 549 13.09 -24.43 35.08
C ASP A 549 12.11 -23.52 35.84
N TYR A 550 11.42 -22.61 35.15
CA TYR A 550 10.50 -21.65 35.79
C TYR A 550 9.33 -21.24 34.90
N VAL A 551 8.29 -20.68 35.53
CA VAL A 551 7.18 -19.99 34.88
C VAL A 551 7.01 -18.63 35.53
N GLN A 552 6.71 -17.61 34.73
CA GLN A 552 6.33 -16.29 35.19
C GLN A 552 5.15 -15.78 34.36
N ASN A 553 4.17 -15.19 35.04
CA ASN A 553 3.04 -14.50 34.43
C ASN A 553 3.04 -13.05 34.91
N VAL A 554 2.94 -12.11 33.97
CA VAL A 554 2.89 -10.67 34.22
C VAL A 554 1.67 -10.09 33.54
N TYR A 555 0.85 -9.37 34.30
CA TYR A 555 -0.30 -8.64 33.82
C TYR A 555 -0.02 -7.15 33.98
N THR A 556 -0.23 -6.35 32.95
CA THR A 556 0.12 -4.93 32.93
C THR A 556 -1.04 -4.11 32.40
N GLY A 557 -1.34 -3.00 33.08
CA GLY A 557 -2.28 -1.97 32.62
C GLY A 557 -1.56 -0.64 32.51
N LEU A 558 -1.62 0.01 31.35
CA LEU A 558 -0.93 1.28 31.08
C LEU A 558 -1.88 2.32 30.51
N VAL A 559 -1.65 3.57 30.89
CA VAL A 559 -2.14 4.75 30.17
C VAL A 559 -0.94 5.36 29.46
N THR A 560 -1.04 5.57 28.16
CA THR A 560 0.03 6.11 27.32
C THR A 560 -0.41 7.41 26.67
N TRP A 561 0.42 8.44 26.80
CA TRP A 561 0.33 9.69 26.06
C TRP A 561 1.36 9.72 24.93
N THR A 562 0.95 10.17 23.75
CA THR A 562 1.76 10.27 22.53
C THR A 562 1.68 11.68 21.94
N TYR A 563 2.81 12.23 21.50
CA TYR A 563 2.93 13.58 20.90
C TYR A 563 3.35 13.56 19.42
#